data_AF-A0A964AQW3-F1
#
_entry.id   AF-A0A964AQW3-F1
#
_cell.length_a   1.000
_cell.length_b   1.000
_cell.length_c   1.000
_cell.angle_alpha   90.00
_cell.angle_beta   90.00
_cell.angle_gamma   90.00
#
_symmetry.space_group_name_H-M   'P 1'
#
loop_
_entity.id
_entity.type
_entity.pdbx_description
1 polymer ?
#
loop_
_entity_poly.entity_id
_entity_poly.type
_entity_poly.pdbx_seq_one_letter_code
_entity_poly.pdbx_strand_id
1 'polypeptide(L)'
;MSENPYAPPAADLDQVRFGELGEAEDIRRLHLQHEASIRSFGLLYIIGGAMALLGGLVIGVGDVARTLGSSGPSAGGNERVVLALLLGFYMVVGAINLYVGVGLRRLNPGVKLAATLLACLSLLSIPIGTLMGGYLLYLLHSQKGKVVMSPTYAEIRAATPHIVYKTSPLAWAIIGLMVLFFVGLIALAVVG
;
A
#
# COMPACT_ATOMS: atom_id res chain seq x y z
N MET A 1 -42.17 41.48 -25.22
CA MET A 1 -41.12 40.95 -24.34
C MET A 1 -39.84 41.69 -24.69
N SER A 2 -39.31 42.52 -23.80
CA SER A 2 -38.08 43.28 -24.07
C SER A 2 -36.88 42.34 -23.91
N GLU A 3 -36.20 42.02 -25.01
CA GLU A 3 -34.90 41.33 -24.96
C GLU A 3 -33.91 42.18 -24.16
N ASN A 4 -33.33 41.58 -23.12
CA ASN A 4 -32.35 42.23 -22.26
C ASN A 4 -31.02 42.38 -23.04
N PRO A 5 -30.57 43.60 -23.39
CA PRO A 5 -29.36 43.82 -24.17
C PRO A 5 -28.07 43.39 -23.46
N TYR A 6 -28.15 43.13 -22.15
CA TYR A 6 -27.05 42.66 -21.31
C TYR A 6 -27.19 41.19 -20.91
N ALA A 7 -28.10 40.42 -21.53
CA ALA A 7 -28.14 38.99 -21.33
C ALA A 7 -26.81 38.39 -21.82
N PRO A 8 -26.00 37.77 -20.94
CA PRO A 8 -24.77 37.13 -21.39
C PRO A 8 -25.13 36.08 -22.43
N PRO A 9 -24.35 35.93 -23.51
CA PRO A 9 -24.59 34.88 -24.49
C PRO A 9 -24.68 33.55 -23.74
N ALA A 10 -25.78 32.83 -23.94
CA ALA A 10 -25.97 31.49 -23.40
C ALA A 10 -24.98 30.55 -24.09
N ALA A 11 -23.72 30.60 -23.67
CA ALA A 11 -22.76 29.57 -23.97
C ALA A 11 -23.31 28.28 -23.34
N ASP A 12 -23.48 27.25 -24.16
CA ASP A 12 -23.96 25.94 -23.73
C ASP A 12 -22.86 25.22 -22.94
N LEU A 13 -22.59 25.73 -21.74
CA LEU A 13 -21.56 25.24 -20.83
C LEU A 13 -21.91 23.85 -20.27
N ASP A 14 -23.20 23.50 -20.29
CA ASP A 14 -23.68 22.23 -19.78
C ASP A 14 -23.30 21.08 -20.73
N GLN A 15 -23.47 21.22 -22.04
CA GLN A 15 -23.11 20.18 -23.01
C GLN A 15 -21.60 19.83 -22.99
N VAL A 16 -20.72 20.82 -22.86
CA VAL A 16 -19.26 20.61 -22.81
C VAL A 16 -18.86 19.86 -21.53
N ARG A 17 -19.44 20.23 -20.38
CA ARG A 17 -19.17 19.57 -19.09
C ARG A 17 -19.62 18.11 -19.07
N PHE A 18 -20.77 17.79 -19.64
CA PHE A 18 -21.26 16.41 -19.70
C PHE A 18 -20.41 15.53 -20.61
N GLY A 19 -19.87 16.08 -21.71
CA GLY A 19 -18.92 15.38 -22.58
C GLY A 19 -17.60 15.05 -21.88
N GLU A 20 -16.99 16.03 -21.21
CA GLU A 20 -15.72 15.85 -20.48
C GLU A 20 -15.86 14.86 -19.30
N LEU A 21 -16.99 14.88 -18.59
CA LEU A 21 -17.26 13.93 -17.51
C LEU A 21 -17.43 12.50 -18.04
N GLY A 22 -18.13 12.32 -19.17
CA GLY A 22 -18.29 11.02 -19.81
C GLY A 22 -16.94 10.41 -20.23
N GLU A 23 -16.07 11.22 -20.85
CA GLU A 23 -14.73 10.78 -21.25
C GLU A 23 -13.85 10.41 -20.02
N ALA A 24 -13.90 11.22 -18.96
CA ALA A 24 -13.20 10.94 -17.71
C ALA A 24 -13.68 9.64 -17.04
N GLU A 25 -14.99 9.36 -17.07
CA GLU A 25 -15.55 8.11 -16.58
C GLU A 25 -15.06 6.90 -17.38
N ASP A 26 -15.05 6.99 -18.71
CA ASP A 26 -14.61 5.91 -19.59
C ASP A 26 -13.12 5.59 -19.39
N ILE A 27 -12.28 6.63 -19.30
CA ILE A 27 -10.85 6.47 -19.00
C ILE A 27 -10.66 5.81 -17.64
N ARG A 28 -11.43 6.19 -16.61
CA ARG A 28 -11.33 5.57 -15.28
C ARG A 28 -11.79 4.12 -15.30
N ARG A 29 -12.91 3.80 -15.95
CA ARG A 29 -13.42 2.42 -16.04
C ARG A 29 -12.40 1.50 -16.71
N LEU A 30 -11.70 1.97 -17.73
CA LEU A 30 -10.65 1.24 -18.43
C LEU A 30 -9.45 0.89 -17.52
N HIS A 31 -9.13 1.76 -16.55
CA HIS A 31 -7.97 1.61 -15.68
C HIS A 31 -8.30 1.16 -14.25
N LEU A 32 -9.58 1.04 -13.91
CA LEU A 32 -10.07 0.80 -12.55
C LEU A 32 -9.51 -0.48 -11.93
N GLN A 33 -9.41 -1.56 -12.70
CA GLN A 33 -8.84 -2.83 -12.23
C GLN A 33 -7.34 -2.69 -11.92
N HIS A 34 -6.61 -1.97 -12.78
CA HIS A 34 -5.16 -1.77 -12.61
C HIS A 34 -4.87 -0.88 -11.39
N GLU A 35 -5.66 0.18 -11.21
CA GLU A 35 -5.67 1.01 -10.00
C GLU A 35 -5.95 0.17 -8.74
N ALA A 36 -6.97 -0.68 -8.77
CA ALA A 36 -7.34 -1.54 -7.64
C ALA A 36 -6.23 -2.54 -7.29
N SER A 37 -5.57 -3.15 -8.29
CA SER A 37 -4.44 -4.04 -8.06
C SER A 37 -3.27 -3.32 -7.40
N ILE A 38 -2.88 -2.13 -7.88
CA ILE A 38 -1.79 -1.34 -7.26
C ILE A 38 -2.13 -0.97 -5.82
N ARG A 39 -3.38 -0.53 -5.56
CA ARG A 39 -3.84 -0.22 -4.20
C ARG A 39 -3.86 -1.44 -3.28
N SER A 40 -4.17 -2.63 -3.81
CA SER A 40 -4.16 -3.88 -3.06
C SER A 40 -2.73 -4.26 -2.65
N PHE A 41 -1.75 -4.09 -3.54
CA PHE A 41 -0.34 -4.17 -3.15
C PHE A 41 0.02 -3.13 -2.09
N GLY A 42 -0.46 -1.89 -2.22
CA GLY A 42 -0.29 -0.88 -1.17
C GLY A 42 -0.77 -1.35 0.21
N LEU A 43 -1.93 -2.02 0.28
CA LEU A 43 -2.43 -2.62 1.51
C LEU A 43 -1.54 -3.77 2.01
N LEU A 44 -1.07 -4.65 1.13
CA LEU A 44 -0.15 -5.74 1.50
C LEU A 44 1.14 -5.21 2.12
N TYR A 45 1.73 -4.17 1.54
CA TYR A 45 2.91 -3.50 2.09
C TYR A 45 2.61 -2.81 3.44
N ILE A 46 1.43 -2.23 3.61
CA ILE A 46 1.02 -1.67 4.91
C ILE A 46 0.92 -2.78 5.98
N ILE A 47 0.28 -3.91 5.66
CA ILE A 47 0.14 -5.04 6.59
C ILE A 47 1.53 -5.61 6.91
N GLY A 48 2.36 -5.86 5.91
CA GLY A 48 3.73 -6.35 6.11
C GLY A 48 4.58 -5.38 6.93
N GLY A 49 4.46 -4.08 6.69
CA GLY A 49 5.14 -3.05 7.47
C GLY A 49 4.68 -3.01 8.92
N ALA A 50 3.37 -3.08 9.17
CA ALA A 50 2.81 -3.13 10.52
C ALA A 50 3.25 -4.40 11.27
N MET A 51 3.26 -5.56 10.61
CA MET A 51 3.76 -6.81 11.18
C MET A 51 5.25 -6.73 11.51
N ALA A 52 6.07 -6.14 10.64
CA ALA A 52 7.49 -5.95 10.90
C ALA A 52 7.74 -5.03 12.11
N LEU A 53 6.98 -3.93 12.25
CA LEU A 53 7.06 -3.06 13.41
C LEU A 53 6.63 -3.76 14.70
N LEU A 54 5.56 -4.57 14.66
CA LEU A 54 5.13 -5.36 15.81
C LEU A 54 6.17 -6.41 16.19
N GLY A 55 6.77 -7.10 15.22
CA GLY A 55 7.87 -8.04 15.47
C GLY A 55 9.08 -7.36 16.10
N GLY A 56 9.47 -6.19 15.60
CA GLY A 56 10.50 -5.35 16.21
C GLY A 56 10.14 -4.97 17.65
N LEU A 57 8.91 -4.51 17.90
CA LEU A 57 8.44 -4.15 19.25
C LEU A 57 8.52 -5.34 20.21
N VAL A 58 8.13 -6.54 19.78
CA VAL A 58 8.23 -7.76 20.59
C VAL A 58 9.68 -8.08 20.94
N ILE A 59 10.60 -7.99 19.98
CA ILE A 59 12.04 -8.18 20.23
C ILE A 59 12.54 -7.16 21.26
N GLY A 60 12.20 -5.88 21.07
CA GLY A 60 12.63 -4.79 21.97
C GLY A 60 12.08 -4.93 23.40
N VAL A 61 10.78 -5.19 23.54
CA VAL A 61 10.14 -5.40 24.85
C VAL A 61 10.71 -6.64 25.53
N GLY A 62 10.92 -7.73 24.79
CA GLY A 62 11.51 -8.96 25.32
C GLY A 62 12.94 -8.76 25.82
N ASP A 63 13.77 -8.00 25.10
CA ASP A 63 15.15 -7.69 25.53
C ASP A 63 15.19 -6.81 26.79
N VAL A 64 14.30 -5.80 26.87
CA VAL A 64 14.16 -4.96 28.07
C VAL A 64 13.69 -5.78 29.27
N ALA A 65 12.69 -6.66 29.10
CA ALA A 65 12.17 -7.53 30.15
C ALA A 65 13.25 -8.47 30.72
N ARG A 66 14.06 -9.09 29.85
CA ARG A 66 15.20 -9.93 30.26
C ARG A 66 16.28 -9.14 31.00
N THR A 67 16.47 -7.87 30.63
CA THR A 67 17.45 -6.98 31.28
C THR A 67 16.98 -6.48 32.65
N LEU A 68 15.68 -6.28 32.84
CA LEU A 68 15.07 -5.79 34.08
C LEU A 68 14.70 -6.91 35.07
N GLY A 69 15.04 -8.17 34.79
CA GLY A 69 14.96 -9.26 35.75
C GLY A 69 13.66 -10.06 35.75
N SER A 70 12.78 -9.90 34.75
CA SER A 70 11.65 -10.80 34.57
C SER A 70 12.09 -12.02 33.74
N SER A 71 12.38 -13.12 34.45
CA SER A 71 12.37 -14.51 33.94
C SER A 71 13.18 -14.78 32.66
N GLY A 72 14.48 -15.01 32.79
CA GLY A 72 15.30 -15.60 31.71
C GLY A 72 16.81 -15.52 31.98
N PRO A 73 17.63 -16.34 31.32
CA PRO A 73 19.09 -16.15 31.30
C PRO A 73 19.40 -14.76 30.77
N SER A 74 20.27 -14.02 31.46
CA SER A 74 20.72 -12.71 30.97
C SER A 74 21.43 -12.89 29.64
N ALA A 75 20.94 -12.18 28.61
CA ALA A 75 21.54 -12.23 27.29
C ALA A 75 23.03 -11.80 27.37
N GLY A 76 23.91 -12.59 26.76
CA GLY A 76 25.33 -12.27 26.68
C GLY A 76 25.57 -10.97 25.89
N GLY A 77 26.75 -10.36 26.04
CA GLY A 77 27.09 -9.12 25.31
C GLY A 77 26.89 -9.23 23.80
N ASN A 78 27.30 -10.35 23.19
CA ASN A 78 27.13 -10.61 21.77
C ASN A 78 25.66 -10.80 21.36
N GLU A 79 24.85 -11.42 22.23
CA GLU A 79 23.42 -11.67 21.98
C GLU A 79 22.64 -10.35 21.93
N ARG A 80 22.92 -9.43 22.86
CA ARG A 80 22.33 -8.08 22.87
C ARG A 80 22.62 -7.29 21.60
N VAL A 81 23.84 -7.38 21.07
CA VAL A 81 24.21 -6.73 19.81
C VAL A 81 23.39 -7.30 18.66
N VAL A 82 23.24 -8.63 18.59
CA VAL A 82 22.41 -9.29 17.56
C VAL A 82 20.95 -8.88 17.68
N LEU A 83 20.37 -8.87 18.89
CA LEU A 83 18.99 -8.44 19.12
C LEU A 83 18.77 -6.97 18.75
N ALA A 84 19.71 -6.09 19.07
CA ALA A 84 19.66 -4.68 18.68
C ALA A 84 19.72 -4.49 17.16
N LEU A 85 20.57 -5.25 16.46
CA LEU A 85 20.65 -5.23 14.99
C LEU A 85 19.36 -5.75 14.35
N LEU A 86 18.79 -6.83 14.88
CA LEU A 86 17.50 -7.37 14.44
C LEU A 86 16.38 -6.35 14.66
N LEU A 87 16.29 -5.75 15.85
CA LEU A 87 15.33 -4.69 16.15
C LEU A 87 15.45 -3.55 15.14
N GLY A 88 16.67 -3.02 14.94
CA GLY A 88 16.92 -1.96 13.97
C GLY A 88 16.48 -2.34 12.55
N PHE A 89 16.79 -3.57 12.13
CA PHE A 89 16.38 -4.11 10.84
C PHE A 89 14.85 -4.15 10.69
N TYR A 90 14.13 -4.72 11.66
CA TYR A 90 12.67 -4.81 11.64
C TYR A 90 12.02 -3.41 11.61
N MET A 91 12.56 -2.45 12.36
CA MET A 91 12.06 -1.08 12.39
C MET A 91 12.25 -0.37 11.04
N VAL A 92 13.43 -0.50 10.44
CA VAL A 92 13.73 0.10 9.12
C VAL A 92 12.89 -0.54 8.02
N VAL A 93 12.83 -1.86 7.97
CA VAL A 93 12.02 -2.59 7.00
C VAL A 93 10.53 -2.25 7.17
N GLY A 94 10.04 -2.20 8.41
CA GLY A 94 8.67 -1.82 8.72
C GLY A 94 8.34 -0.40 8.22
N ALA A 95 9.20 0.57 8.52
CA ALA A 95 9.03 1.95 8.07
C ALA A 95 9.04 2.08 6.54
N ILE A 96 9.97 1.42 5.85
CA ILE A 96 10.04 1.42 4.38
C ILE A 96 8.78 0.81 3.77
N ASN A 97 8.31 -0.32 4.30
CA ASN A 97 7.10 -0.97 3.82
C ASN A 97 5.85 -0.11 4.04
N LEU A 98 5.73 0.57 5.19
CA LEU A 98 4.64 1.51 5.43
C LEU A 98 4.69 2.70 4.47
N TYR A 99 5.86 3.31 4.28
CA TYR A 99 6.05 4.42 3.35
C TYR A 99 5.64 4.04 1.92
N VAL A 100 6.16 2.92 1.42
CA VAL A 100 5.82 2.40 0.09
C VAL A 100 4.34 2.03 0.00
N GLY A 101 3.80 1.32 1.00
CA GLY A 101 2.42 0.87 1.01
C GLY A 101 1.42 2.04 1.01
N VAL A 102 1.65 3.06 1.82
CA VAL A 102 0.86 4.30 1.83
C VAL A 102 0.99 5.03 0.50
N GLY A 103 2.20 5.14 -0.06
CA GLY A 103 2.43 5.78 -1.35
C GLY A 103 1.71 5.07 -2.51
N LEU A 104 1.78 3.73 -2.56
CA LEU A 104 1.09 2.92 -3.56
C LEU A 104 -0.42 3.05 -3.43
N ARG A 105 -0.95 3.07 -2.20
CA ARG A 105 -2.39 3.26 -1.97
C ARG A 105 -2.88 4.64 -2.43
N ARG A 106 -2.03 5.66 -2.29
CA ARG A 106 -2.27 7.03 -2.80
C ARG A 106 -2.01 7.17 -4.30
N LEU A 107 -1.42 6.16 -4.95
CA LEU A 107 -0.94 6.18 -6.33
C LEU A 107 0.09 7.29 -6.58
N ASN A 108 0.96 7.56 -5.60
CA ASN A 108 1.97 8.59 -5.71
C ASN A 108 3.15 8.09 -6.58
N PRO A 109 3.52 8.76 -7.68
CA PRO A 109 4.66 8.36 -8.51
C PRO A 109 6.00 8.39 -7.76
N GLY A 110 6.13 9.19 -6.71
CA GLY A 110 7.36 9.31 -5.91
C GLY A 110 7.78 8.00 -5.21
N VAL A 111 6.85 7.07 -4.97
CA VAL A 111 7.19 5.77 -4.36
C VAL A 111 7.52 4.68 -5.38
N LYS A 112 7.41 4.98 -6.69
CA LYS A 112 7.62 3.98 -7.75
C LYS A 112 9.01 3.36 -7.71
N LEU A 113 10.05 4.16 -7.44
CA LEU A 113 11.43 3.68 -7.34
C LEU A 113 11.59 2.72 -6.15
N ALA A 114 11.15 3.12 -4.96
CA ALA A 114 11.24 2.28 -3.77
C ALA A 114 10.44 0.98 -3.92
N ALA A 115 9.22 1.05 -4.47
CA ALA A 115 8.42 -0.13 -4.75
C ALA A 115 9.07 -1.07 -5.78
N THR A 116 9.72 -0.52 -6.81
CA THR A 116 10.48 -1.30 -7.81
C THR A 116 11.65 -2.03 -7.16
N LEU A 117 12.43 -1.36 -6.31
CA LEU A 117 13.55 -1.99 -5.61
C LEU A 117 13.09 -3.12 -4.69
N LEU A 118 12.01 -2.90 -3.93
CA LEU A 118 11.44 -3.94 -3.07
C LEU A 118 10.88 -5.12 -3.87
N ALA A 119 10.26 -4.85 -5.02
CA ALA A 119 9.80 -5.90 -5.91
C ALA A 119 10.98 -6.71 -6.48
N CYS A 120 12.05 -6.05 -6.94
CA CYS A 120 13.27 -6.73 -7.37
C CYS A 120 13.88 -7.59 -6.25
N LEU A 121 13.89 -7.10 -5.01
CA LEU A 121 14.36 -7.88 -3.88
C LEU A 121 13.46 -9.09 -3.60
N SER A 122 12.14 -8.94 -3.77
CA SER A 122 11.21 -10.06 -3.56
C SER A 122 11.38 -11.16 -4.61
N LEU A 123 11.94 -10.87 -5.79
CA LEU A 123 12.22 -11.90 -6.81
C LEU A 123 13.16 -13.01 -6.30
N LEU A 124 14.04 -12.71 -5.33
CA LEU A 124 14.92 -13.70 -4.72
C LEU A 124 14.15 -14.73 -3.88
N SER A 125 12.93 -14.41 -3.44
CA SER A 125 12.11 -15.27 -2.60
C SER A 125 11.24 -16.20 -3.44
N ILE A 126 11.83 -17.25 -4.01
CA ILE A 126 11.13 -18.21 -4.89
C ILE A 126 10.25 -19.18 -4.06
N PRO A 127 9.01 -19.51 -4.49
CA PRO A 127 8.33 -19.06 -5.71
C PRO A 127 7.42 -17.83 -5.51
N ILE A 128 7.00 -17.59 -4.27
CA ILE A 128 5.93 -16.63 -3.95
C ILE A 128 6.37 -15.19 -4.24
N GLY A 129 7.58 -14.82 -3.81
CA GLY A 129 8.12 -13.48 -3.99
C GLY A 129 8.46 -13.16 -5.45
N THR A 130 8.81 -14.16 -6.26
CA THR A 130 8.98 -14.00 -7.71
C THR A 130 7.67 -13.70 -8.41
N LEU A 131 6.59 -14.43 -8.07
CA LEU A 131 5.26 -14.17 -8.62
C LEU A 131 4.74 -12.79 -8.20
N MET A 132 4.80 -12.48 -6.90
CA MET A 132 4.31 -11.21 -6.36
C MET A 132 5.14 -10.02 -6.85
N GLY A 133 6.47 -10.13 -6.81
CA GLY A 133 7.40 -9.09 -7.25
C GLY A 133 7.34 -8.87 -8.76
N GLY A 134 7.31 -9.95 -9.55
CA GLY A 134 7.15 -9.88 -11.00
C GLY A 134 5.84 -9.19 -11.39
N TYR A 135 4.73 -9.55 -10.73
CA TYR A 135 3.45 -8.91 -10.98
C TYR A 135 3.43 -7.43 -10.56
N LEU A 136 4.02 -7.07 -9.41
CA LEU A 136 4.15 -5.67 -9.01
C LEU A 136 5.00 -4.86 -9.99
N LEU A 137 6.13 -5.41 -10.46
CA LEU A 137 6.96 -4.78 -11.49
C LEU A 137 6.15 -4.53 -12.78
N TYR A 138 5.39 -5.53 -13.22
CA TYR A 138 4.48 -5.39 -14.35
C TYR A 138 3.44 -4.28 -14.12
N LEU A 139 2.81 -4.24 -12.94
CA LEU A 139 1.81 -3.22 -12.61
C LEU A 139 2.40 -1.81 -12.65
N LEU A 140 3.62 -1.60 -12.14
CA LEU A 140 4.26 -0.29 -12.05
C LEU A 140 4.85 0.20 -13.37
N HIS A 141 5.39 -0.71 -14.18
CA HIS A 141 6.15 -0.36 -15.39
C HIS A 141 5.37 -0.51 -16.70
N SER A 142 4.20 -1.15 -16.67
CA SER A 142 3.27 -1.18 -17.80
C SER A 142 2.75 0.23 -18.18
N GLN A 143 2.23 0.36 -19.41
CA GLN A 143 1.60 1.62 -19.87
C GLN A 143 0.44 2.03 -18.97
N LYS A 144 -0.40 1.07 -18.57
CA LYS A 144 -1.49 1.31 -17.61
C LYS A 144 -0.98 1.82 -16.26
N GLY A 145 0.13 1.29 -15.76
CA GLY A 145 0.77 1.75 -14.53
C GLY A 145 1.23 3.21 -14.60
N LYS A 146 1.85 3.60 -15.72
CA LYS A 146 2.27 4.98 -15.97
C LYS A 146 1.09 5.94 -15.98
N VAL A 147 -0.01 5.57 -16.63
CA VAL A 147 -1.24 6.37 -16.67
C VAL A 147 -1.82 6.52 -15.27
N VAL A 148 -2.02 5.41 -14.54
CA VAL A 148 -2.67 5.41 -13.22
C VAL A 148 -1.87 6.18 -12.15
N MET A 149 -0.54 6.24 -12.28
CA MET A 149 0.33 7.02 -11.38
C MET A 149 0.60 8.45 -11.88
N SER A 150 0.00 8.88 -12.99
CA SER A 150 0.19 10.22 -13.53
C SER A 150 -0.63 11.28 -12.74
N PRO A 151 -0.17 12.54 -12.71
CA PRO A 151 -0.95 13.64 -12.13
C PRO A 151 -2.31 13.83 -12.82
N THR A 152 -2.37 13.72 -14.15
CA THR A 152 -3.61 13.86 -14.93
C THR A 152 -4.66 12.81 -14.53
N TYR A 153 -4.24 11.56 -14.30
CA TYR A 153 -5.17 10.54 -13.83
C TYR A 153 -5.67 10.81 -12.39
N ALA A 154 -4.88 11.51 -11.56
CA ALA A 154 -5.34 11.93 -10.24
C ALA A 154 -6.50 12.95 -10.32
N GLU A 155 -6.50 13.83 -11.33
CA GLU A 155 -7.60 14.76 -11.62
C GLU A 155 -8.85 14.02 -12.09
N ILE A 156 -8.71 13.07 -13.04
CA ILE A 156 -9.79 12.19 -13.48
C ILE A 156 -10.42 11.47 -12.28
N ARG A 157 -9.58 10.97 -11.37
CA ARG A 157 -10.03 10.26 -10.16
C ARG A 157 -10.77 11.19 -9.18
N ALA A 158 -10.36 12.45 -9.09
CA ALA A 158 -11.05 13.45 -8.27
C ALA A 158 -12.41 13.84 -8.87
N ALA A 159 -12.53 13.89 -10.19
CA ALA A 159 -13.76 14.21 -10.91
C ALA A 159 -14.82 13.09 -10.86
N THR A 160 -14.41 11.83 -10.66
CA THR A 160 -15.30 10.65 -10.77
C THR A 160 -15.43 9.83 -9.47
N PRO A 161 -15.70 10.44 -8.29
CA PRO A 161 -15.60 9.77 -6.99
C PRO A 161 -16.55 8.58 -6.80
N HIS A 162 -17.65 8.54 -7.56
CA HIS A 162 -18.68 7.49 -7.48
C HIS A 162 -18.25 6.17 -8.14
N ILE A 163 -17.18 6.14 -8.95
CA ILE A 163 -16.66 4.92 -9.59
C ILE A 163 -15.66 4.24 -8.66
N VAL A 164 -16.09 3.18 -7.98
CA VAL A 164 -15.27 2.42 -7.02
C VAL A 164 -15.22 0.95 -7.39
N TYR A 165 -14.02 0.36 -7.25
CA TYR A 165 -13.82 -1.07 -7.42
C TYR A 165 -14.45 -1.83 -6.26
N LYS A 166 -15.32 -2.81 -6.55
CA LYS A 166 -15.93 -3.67 -5.54
C LYS A 166 -15.00 -4.83 -5.24
N THR A 167 -14.36 -4.82 -4.08
CA THR A 167 -13.61 -5.99 -3.59
C THR A 167 -14.58 -7.07 -3.11
N SER A 168 -14.23 -8.34 -3.34
CA SER A 168 -15.08 -9.45 -2.90
C SER A 168 -15.02 -9.60 -1.38
N PRO A 169 -16.13 -9.97 -0.70
CA PRO A 169 -16.13 -10.25 0.74
C PRO A 169 -15.13 -11.36 1.13
N LEU A 170 -14.92 -12.34 0.24
CA LEU A 170 -13.94 -13.41 0.44
C LEU A 170 -12.52 -12.88 0.57
N ALA A 171 -12.13 -11.86 -0.22
CA ALA A 171 -10.82 -11.25 -0.11
C ALA A 171 -10.60 -10.64 1.29
N TRP A 172 -11.63 -10.00 1.84
CA TRP A 172 -11.59 -9.48 3.22
C TRP A 172 -11.49 -10.58 4.27
N ALA A 173 -12.21 -11.69 4.09
CA ALA A 173 -12.13 -12.84 4.99
C ALA A 173 -10.71 -13.45 4.99
N ILE A 174 -10.10 -13.62 3.81
CA ILE A 174 -8.72 -14.12 3.68
C ILE A 174 -7.72 -13.17 4.36
N ILE A 175 -7.85 -11.85 4.14
CA ILE A 175 -6.98 -10.86 4.80
C ILE A 175 -7.15 -10.91 6.32
N GLY A 176 -8.39 -10.96 6.82
CA GLY A 176 -8.68 -11.05 8.25
C GLY A 176 -8.09 -12.31 8.88
N LEU A 177 -8.26 -13.46 8.23
CA LEU A 177 -7.67 -14.73 8.67
C LEU A 177 -6.14 -14.66 8.68
N MET A 178 -5.53 -14.08 7.66
CA MET A 178 -4.08 -13.93 7.57
C MET A 178 -3.54 -13.06 8.71
N VAL A 179 -4.17 -11.91 8.99
CA VAL A 179 -3.78 -11.04 10.10
C VAL A 179 -3.94 -11.76 11.44
N LEU A 180 -5.06 -12.46 11.66
CA LEU A 180 -5.30 -13.22 12.87
C LEU A 180 -4.25 -14.33 13.08
N PHE A 181 -3.89 -15.04 12.01
CA PHE A 181 -2.85 -16.06 12.05
C PHE A 181 -1.50 -15.48 12.49
N PHE A 182 -1.05 -14.37 11.90
CA PHE A 182 0.21 -13.73 12.29
C PHE A 182 0.19 -13.17 13.71
N VAL A 183 -0.92 -12.54 14.13
CA VAL A 183 -1.09 -12.07 15.51
C VAL A 183 -1.04 -13.25 16.49
N GLY A 184 -1.67 -14.38 16.15
CA GLY A 184 -1.60 -15.60 16.95
C GLY A 184 -0.19 -16.15 17.09
N LEU A 185 0.59 -16.19 16.00
CA LEU A 185 2.01 -16.59 16.04
C LEU A 185 2.85 -15.67 16.93
N ILE A 186 2.62 -14.35 16.82
CA ILE A 186 3.32 -13.37 17.65
C ILE A 186 2.94 -13.57 19.13
N ALA A 187 1.66 -13.75 19.44
CA ALA A 187 1.21 -13.98 20.82
C ALA A 187 1.82 -15.27 21.41
N LEU A 188 1.87 -16.35 20.62
CA LEU A 188 2.54 -17.59 21.01
C LEU A 188 4.02 -17.36 21.32
N ALA A 189 4.73 -16.60 20.50
CA ALA A 189 6.14 -16.28 20.70
C ALA A 189 6.41 -15.33 21.89
N VAL A 190 5.40 -14.57 22.34
CA VAL A 190 5.50 -13.69 23.53
C VAL A 190 5.24 -14.46 24.82
N VAL A 191 4.32 -15.42 24.80
CA VAL A 191 3.87 -16.16 25.99
C VAL A 191 4.67 -17.45 26.23
N GLY A 192 5.14 -18.11 25.17
CA GLY A 192 5.97 -19.32 25.23
C GLY A 192 7.45 -19.01 25.30
#